data_AF-V4A271-F1
#
_entry.id   AF-V4A271-F1
#
_cell.length_a   1.000
_cell.length_b   1.000
_cell.length_c   1.000
_cell.angle_alpha   90.00
_cell.angle_beta   90.00
_cell.angle_gamma   90.00
#
_symmetry.space_group_name_H-M   'P 1'
#
loop_
_entity.id
_entity.type
_entity.pdbx_description
1 polymer ?
#
loop_
_entity_poly.entity_id
_entity_poly.type
_entity_poly.pdbx_seq_one_letter_code
_entity_poly.pdbx_strand_id
1 'polypeptide(L)'
;MGILITACGSWILNERTKLAREISEFMLNPAVIISVFGIILVFITLFGCIGTIRENILLIKTLHYSLTVVLFIELILSVIVVVFYQTPKLRHYLHSAPEEVFKNAVKLYHDDEHLEEWLDLIQMEIICVILARLFIRSIIKQRTRWQLLNEVTT
;
A
#
# COMPACT_ATOMS: atom_id res chain seq x y z
N MET A 1 -7.35 0.89 -15.56
CA MET A 1 -6.42 0.68 -14.43
C MET A 1 -6.75 -0.57 -13.64
N GLY A 2 -7.94 -0.70 -13.02
CA GLY A 2 -8.30 -1.91 -12.27
C GLY A 2 -8.21 -3.21 -13.10
N ILE A 3 -8.65 -3.19 -14.37
CA ILE A 3 -8.64 -4.37 -15.25
C ILE A 3 -7.20 -4.87 -15.53
N LEU A 4 -6.25 -3.95 -15.70
CA LEU A 4 -4.83 -4.28 -15.91
C LEU A 4 -4.24 -4.93 -14.65
N ILE A 5 -4.55 -4.39 -13.48
CA ILE A 5 -4.09 -4.91 -12.19
C ILE A 5 -4.65 -6.31 -11.94
N THR A 6 -5.94 -6.54 -12.24
CA THR A 6 -6.56 -7.87 -12.09
C THR A 6 -6.07 -8.88 -13.12
N ALA A 7 -5.80 -8.45 -14.36
CA ALA A 7 -5.26 -9.32 -15.39
C ALA A 7 -3.83 -9.75 -15.06
N CYS A 8 -2.99 -8.81 -14.62
CA CYS A 8 -1.64 -9.07 -14.13
C CYS A 8 -1.66 -9.99 -12.89
N GLY A 9 -2.49 -9.67 -11.89
CA GLY A 9 -2.65 -10.50 -10.69
C GLY A 9 -3.14 -11.92 -11.00
N SER A 10 -4.09 -12.08 -11.91
CA SER A 10 -4.59 -13.39 -12.34
C SER A 10 -3.56 -14.19 -13.13
N TRP A 11 -2.75 -13.52 -13.97
CA TRP A 11 -1.64 -14.14 -14.70
C TRP A 11 -0.59 -14.70 -13.74
N ILE A 12 -0.12 -13.86 -12.81
CA ILE A 12 0.81 -14.23 -11.75
C ILE A 12 0.26 -15.41 -10.93
N LEU A 13 -1.05 -15.38 -10.63
CA LEU A 13 -1.67 -16.42 -9.82
C LEU A 13 -1.81 -17.76 -10.55
N ASN A 14 -2.05 -17.74 -11.86
CA ASN A 14 -2.18 -18.95 -12.68
C ASN A 14 -0.85 -19.71 -12.84
N GLU A 15 0.27 -19.00 -12.82
CA GLU A 15 1.62 -19.59 -12.75
C GLU A 15 1.81 -20.32 -11.39
N ARG A 16 1.30 -19.71 -10.31
CA ARG A 16 1.50 -20.18 -8.93
C ARG A 16 0.52 -21.27 -8.48
N THR A 17 -0.73 -21.27 -8.95
CA THR A 17 -1.73 -22.32 -8.66
C THR A 17 -1.32 -23.68 -9.20
N LYS A 18 -0.50 -23.73 -10.26
CA LYS A 18 0.04 -24.99 -10.79
C LYS A 18 1.05 -25.66 -9.87
N LEU A 19 1.69 -24.88 -8.98
CA LEU A 19 2.70 -25.34 -8.03
C LEU A 19 2.14 -25.53 -6.62
N ALA A 20 1.16 -24.71 -6.23
CA ALA A 20 0.54 -24.76 -4.90
C ALA A 20 -0.66 -25.72 -4.88
N ARG A 21 -0.55 -26.84 -4.14
CA ARG A 21 -1.60 -27.86 -4.01
C ARG A 21 -2.49 -27.66 -2.76
N GLU A 22 -2.12 -26.76 -1.85
CA GLU A 22 -2.88 -26.45 -0.63
C GLU A 22 -3.54 -25.07 -0.66
N ILE A 23 -4.82 -25.03 -0.30
CA ILE A 23 -5.68 -23.83 -0.39
C ILE A 23 -5.40 -22.85 0.77
N SER A 24 -4.88 -23.34 1.90
CA SER A 24 -4.54 -22.57 3.11
C SER A 24 -3.35 -21.63 2.90
N GLU A 25 -2.28 -22.10 2.25
CA GLU A 25 -1.09 -21.29 1.96
C GLU A 25 -1.33 -20.30 0.81
N PHE A 26 -2.26 -20.62 -0.08
CA PHE A 26 -2.62 -19.79 -1.22
C PHE A 26 -3.26 -18.46 -0.81
N MET A 27 -4.13 -18.47 0.20
CA MET A 27 -4.81 -17.25 0.68
C MET A 27 -3.87 -16.26 1.37
N LEU A 28 -2.76 -16.73 1.95
CA LEU A 28 -1.77 -15.88 2.61
C LEU A 28 -0.77 -15.24 1.62
N ASN A 29 -0.87 -15.58 0.33
CA ASN A 29 0.04 -15.07 -0.68
C ASN A 29 -0.27 -13.60 -0.99
N PRO A 30 0.70 -12.67 -0.89
CA PRO A 30 0.47 -11.25 -1.16
C PRO A 30 -0.09 -10.97 -2.57
N ALA A 31 0.23 -11.81 -3.56
CA ALA A 31 -0.31 -11.70 -4.91
C ALA A 31 -1.84 -11.92 -4.97
N VAL A 32 -2.38 -12.80 -4.13
CA VAL A 32 -3.84 -13.04 -4.04
C VAL A 32 -4.54 -11.83 -3.46
N ILE A 33 -3.98 -11.26 -2.38
CA ILE A 33 -4.52 -10.06 -1.73
C ILE A 33 -4.61 -8.91 -2.75
N ILE A 34 -3.53 -8.64 -3.48
CA ILE A 34 -3.49 -7.60 -4.51
C ILE A 34 -4.51 -7.86 -5.63
N SER A 35 -4.67 -9.12 -6.05
CA SER A 35 -5.67 -9.49 -7.08
C SER A 35 -7.10 -9.22 -6.61
N VAL A 36 -7.44 -9.59 -5.37
CA VAL A 36 -8.77 -9.35 -4.78
C VAL A 36 -9.07 -7.86 -4.67
N PHE A 37 -8.09 -7.06 -4.19
CA PHE A 37 -8.23 -5.60 -4.17
C PHE A 37 -8.43 -5.02 -5.57
N GLY A 38 -7.72 -5.52 -6.58
CA GLY A 38 -7.90 -5.13 -7.97
C GLY A 38 -9.33 -5.34 -8.46
N ILE A 39 -9.94 -6.49 -8.13
CA ILE A 39 -11.32 -6.82 -8.53
C ILE A 39 -12.31 -5.84 -7.89
N ILE A 40 -12.15 -5.57 -6.59
CA ILE A 40 -12.98 -4.60 -5.86
C ILE A 40 -12.88 -3.21 -6.51
N LEU A 41 -11.67 -2.77 -6.86
CA LEU A 41 -11.45 -1.49 -7.53
C LEU A 41 -12.10 -1.43 -8.93
N VAL A 42 -12.10 -2.53 -9.69
CA VAL A 42 -12.85 -2.60 -10.97
C VAL A 42 -14.34 -2.40 -10.73
N PHE A 43 -14.93 -3.08 -9.74
CA PHE A 43 -16.36 -2.90 -9.44
C PHE A 43 -16.67 -1.47 -9.01
N ILE A 44 -15.91 -0.89 -8.08
CA ILE A 44 -16.13 0.48 -7.60
C ILE A 44 -16.03 1.48 -8.76
N THR A 45 -15.03 1.33 -9.64
CA THR A 45 -14.87 2.23 -10.79
C THR A 45 -15.98 2.05 -11.84
N LEU A 46 -16.42 0.81 -12.12
CA LEU A 46 -17.55 0.56 -13.01
C LEU A 46 -18.85 1.18 -12.47
N PHE A 47 -19.15 0.97 -11.19
CA PHE A 47 -20.31 1.59 -10.55
C PHE A 47 -20.21 3.12 -10.51
N GLY A 48 -19.02 3.67 -10.29
CA GLY A 48 -18.77 5.13 -10.34
C GLY A 48 -19.02 5.73 -11.72
N CYS A 49 -18.54 5.07 -12.79
CA CYS A 49 -18.79 5.50 -14.15
C CYS A 49 -20.27 5.42 -14.52
N ILE A 50 -20.96 4.31 -14.18
CA ILE A 50 -22.40 4.14 -14.43
C ILE A 50 -23.22 5.21 -13.68
N GLY A 51 -22.85 5.52 -12.43
CA GLY A 51 -23.51 6.54 -11.64
C GLY A 51 -23.39 7.94 -12.21
N THR A 52 -22.25 8.25 -12.83
CA THR A 52 -22.03 9.53 -13.50
C THR A 52 -22.83 9.62 -14.80
N ILE A 53 -22.88 8.55 -15.60
CA ILE A 53 -23.59 8.52 -16.89
C ILE A 53 -25.11 8.61 -16.74
N ARG A 54 -25.68 8.03 -15.67
CA ARG A 54 -27.14 8.02 -15.44
C ARG A 54 -27.71 9.35 -14.94
N GLU A 55 -26.88 10.38 -14.74
CA GLU A 55 -27.24 11.71 -14.19
C GLU A 55 -28.15 11.62 -12.94
N ASN A 56 -28.08 10.48 -12.24
CA ASN A 56 -28.96 10.18 -11.12
C ASN A 56 -28.24 10.57 -9.83
N ILE A 57 -28.56 11.76 -9.34
CA ILE A 57 -28.01 12.36 -8.13
C ILE A 57 -28.15 11.42 -6.92
N LEU A 58 -29.19 10.59 -6.87
CA LEU A 58 -29.40 9.58 -5.81
C LEU A 58 -28.30 8.50 -5.81
N LEU A 59 -27.88 8.03 -6.98
CA LEU A 59 -26.88 6.97 -7.12
C LEU A 59 -25.49 7.49 -6.73
N ILE A 60 -25.14 8.69 -7.20
CA ILE A 60 -23.87 9.35 -6.89
C ILE A 60 -23.77 9.64 -5.39
N LYS A 61 -24.87 10.07 -4.76
CA LYS A 61 -24.90 10.37 -3.32
C LYS A 61 -24.73 9.12 -2.45
N THR A 62 -25.32 8.00 -2.87
CA THR A 62 -25.15 6.70 -2.19
C THR A 62 -23.72 6.17 -2.32
N LEU A 63 -23.12 6.30 -3.52
CA LEU A 63 -21.72 5.92 -3.76
C LEU A 63 -20.75 6.77 -2.93
N HIS A 64 -20.99 8.07 -2.84
CA HIS A 64 -20.16 8.96 -2.05
C HIS A 64 -20.26 8.64 -0.54
N TYR A 65 -21.46 8.33 -0.06
CA TYR A 65 -21.68 7.93 1.33
C TYR A 65 -20.99 6.59 1.64
N SER A 66 -21.14 5.59 0.78
CA SER A 66 -20.47 4.29 0.98
C SER A 66 -18.95 4.41 0.95
N LEU A 67 -18.39 5.19 0.01
CA LEU A 67 -16.96 5.45 -0.07
C LEU A 67 -16.44 6.14 1.20
N THR A 68 -17.18 7.13 1.70
CA THR A 68 -16.83 7.83 2.95
C THR A 68 -16.79 6.87 4.13
N VAL A 69 -17.77 5.98 4.27
CA VAL A 69 -17.79 4.95 5.33
C VAL A 69 -16.58 4.02 5.22
N VAL A 70 -16.24 3.55 4.02
CA VAL A 70 -15.05 2.71 3.81
C VAL A 70 -13.77 3.44 4.20
N LEU A 71 -13.61 4.70 3.80
CA LEU A 71 -12.45 5.50 4.17
C LEU A 71 -12.33 5.72 5.69
N PHE A 72 -13.45 5.91 6.40
CA PHE A 72 -13.43 5.99 7.86
C PHE A 72 -12.98 4.67 8.50
N ILE A 73 -13.43 3.53 7.98
CA ILE A 73 -13.00 2.21 8.45
C ILE A 73 -11.50 2.01 8.18
N GLU A 74 -11.02 2.33 6.99
CA GLU A 74 -9.59 2.26 6.63
C GLU A 74 -8.73 3.18 7.51
N LEU A 75 -9.24 4.39 7.82
CA LEU A 75 -8.55 5.33 8.70
C LEU A 75 -8.45 4.78 10.13
N ILE A 76 -9.53 4.22 10.68
CA ILE A 76 -9.52 3.58 11.99
C ILE A 76 -8.54 2.40 11.99
N LEU A 77 -8.60 1.55 10.96
CA LEU A 77 -7.69 0.41 10.81
C LEU A 77 -6.22 0.86 10.74
N SER A 78 -5.94 1.92 9.97
CA SER A 78 -4.60 2.51 9.85
C SER A 78 -4.09 3.05 11.18
N VAL A 79 -4.92 3.77 11.93
CA VAL A 79 -4.57 4.28 13.26
C VAL A 79 -4.30 3.13 14.24
N ILE A 80 -5.14 2.09 14.23
CA ILE A 80 -4.93 0.88 15.04
C ILE A 80 -3.56 0.28 14.70
N VAL A 81 -3.25 0.05 13.43
CA VAL A 81 -1.96 -0.51 13.01
C VAL A 81 -0.80 0.33 13.54
N VAL A 82 -0.83 1.65 13.38
CA VAL A 82 0.23 2.56 13.86
C VAL A 82 0.39 2.51 15.38
N VAL A 83 -0.70 2.53 16.14
CA VAL A 83 -0.67 2.46 17.62
C VAL A 83 -0.10 1.13 18.10
N PHE A 84 -0.47 0.03 17.43
CA PHE A 84 0.08 -1.29 17.70
C PHE A 84 1.59 -1.37 17.40
N TYR A 85 2.07 -0.77 16.30
CA TYR A 85 3.50 -0.68 15.98
C TYR A 85 4.31 0.12 17.02
N GLN A 86 3.70 1.17 17.56
CA GLN A 86 4.34 2.04 18.54
C GLN A 86 4.40 1.41 19.94
N THR A 87 3.58 0.38 20.22
CA THR A 87 3.55 -0.30 21.50
C THR A 87 4.50 -1.51 21.50
N PRO A 88 5.64 -1.46 22.22
CA PRO A 88 6.70 -2.46 22.12
C PRO A 88 6.28 -3.87 22.63
N LYS A 89 5.26 -3.96 23.49
CA LYS A 89 4.81 -5.23 24.08
C LYS A 89 3.98 -6.11 23.14
N LEU A 90 3.31 -5.52 22.15
CA LEU A 90 2.52 -6.28 21.15
C LEU A 90 3.30 -6.56 19.86
N ARG A 91 4.49 -5.95 19.71
CA ARG A 91 5.40 -6.18 18.59
C ARG A 91 5.73 -7.66 18.39
N HIS A 92 5.85 -8.44 19.46
CA HIS A 92 6.19 -9.86 19.36
C HIS A 92 5.07 -10.72 18.75
N TYR A 93 3.79 -10.36 18.95
CA TYR A 93 2.65 -11.08 18.37
C TYR A 93 2.33 -10.65 16.93
N LEU A 94 2.71 -9.41 16.59
CA LEU A 94 2.48 -8.82 15.26
C LEU A 94 3.71 -8.85 14.36
N HIS A 95 4.90 -9.24 14.82
CA HIS A 95 6.06 -9.42 13.94
C HIS A 95 5.94 -10.71 13.12
N SER A 96 5.41 -11.78 13.70
CA SER A 96 5.31 -13.09 13.03
C SER A 96 4.45 -13.06 11.76
N ALA A 97 3.32 -12.37 11.75
CA ALA A 97 2.43 -12.32 10.58
C ALA A 97 3.02 -11.57 9.35
N PRO A 98 3.49 -10.31 9.45
CA PRO A 98 4.08 -9.60 8.32
C PRO A 98 5.51 -10.06 8.00
N GLU A 99 6.30 -10.54 8.96
CA GLU A 99 7.67 -11.00 8.69
C GLU A 99 7.68 -12.32 7.90
N GLU A 100 6.75 -13.23 8.17
CA GLU A 100 6.58 -14.44 7.35
C GLU A 100 6.08 -14.10 5.94
N VAL A 101 5.09 -13.20 5.82
CA VAL A 101 4.60 -12.72 4.51
C VAL A 101 5.71 -12.01 3.74
N PHE A 102 6.49 -11.16 4.39
CA PHE A 102 7.59 -10.42 3.77
C PHE A 102 8.76 -11.34 3.42
N LYS A 103 9.11 -12.30 4.27
CA LYS A 103 10.17 -13.27 4.01
C LYS A 103 9.81 -14.23 2.87
N ASN A 104 8.55 -14.65 2.79
CA ASN A 104 8.07 -15.42 1.64
C ASN A 104 8.00 -14.57 0.38
N ALA A 105 7.54 -13.31 0.46
CA ALA A 105 7.60 -12.38 -0.67
C ALA A 105 9.04 -12.14 -1.15
N VAL A 106 10.01 -12.00 -0.24
CA VAL A 106 11.44 -11.84 -0.53
C VAL A 106 12.05 -13.04 -1.21
N LYS A 107 11.72 -14.26 -0.75
CA LYS A 107 12.13 -15.46 -1.48
C LYS A 107 11.52 -15.52 -2.88
N LEU A 108 10.27 -15.08 -3.01
CA LEU A 108 9.56 -15.03 -4.28
C LEU A 108 10.16 -14.02 -5.27
N TYR A 109 10.72 -12.91 -4.77
CA TYR A 109 11.36 -11.87 -5.58
C TYR A 109 12.64 -12.36 -6.28
N HIS A 110 13.35 -13.35 -5.72
CA HIS A 110 14.66 -13.76 -6.22
C HIS A 110 14.61 -14.75 -7.39
N ASP A 111 13.46 -15.40 -7.63
CA ASP A 111 13.30 -16.38 -8.72
C ASP A 111 12.82 -15.73 -10.04
N ASP A 112 12.33 -14.49 -10.01
CA ASP A 112 11.71 -13.82 -11.16
C ASP A 112 12.50 -12.55 -11.57
N GLU A 113 13.38 -12.68 -12.57
CA GLU A 113 14.24 -11.59 -13.12
C GLU A 113 13.45 -10.31 -13.49
N HIS A 114 12.20 -10.46 -13.95
CA HIS A 114 11.36 -9.33 -14.33
C HIS A 114 10.87 -8.54 -13.12
N LEU A 115 10.62 -9.19 -11.98
CA LEU A 115 10.03 -8.54 -10.80
C LEU A 115 11.07 -7.68 -10.05
N GLU A 116 12.35 -8.04 -10.17
CA GLU A 116 13.48 -7.31 -9.62
C GLU A 116 13.59 -5.91 -10.25
N GLU A 117 13.50 -5.79 -11.57
CA GLU A 117 13.58 -4.49 -12.27
C GLU A 117 12.44 -3.54 -11.88
N TRP A 118 11.20 -4.03 -11.80
CA TRP A 118 10.06 -3.20 -11.40
C TRP A 118 10.17 -2.76 -9.93
N LEU A 119 10.64 -3.65 -9.06
CA LEU A 119 10.81 -3.33 -7.65
C LEU A 119 11.96 -2.35 -7.44
N ASP A 120 13.07 -2.49 -8.15
CA ASP A 120 14.21 -1.57 -8.09
C ASP A 120 13.84 -0.17 -8.55
N LEU A 121 13.01 -0.05 -9.60
CA LEU A 121 12.46 1.24 -10.02
C LEU A 121 11.62 1.90 -8.91
N ILE A 122 10.74 1.12 -8.27
CA ILE A 122 9.92 1.60 -7.15
C ILE A 122 10.80 1.95 -5.93
N GLN A 123 11.79 1.11 -5.60
CA GLN A 123 12.70 1.34 -4.49
C GLN A 123 13.56 2.59 -4.72
N MET A 124 14.05 2.81 -5.94
CA MET A 124 14.77 4.03 -6.32
C MET A 124 13.92 5.28 -6.16
N GLU A 125 12.66 5.27 -6.63
CA GLU A 125 11.76 6.41 -6.46
C GLU A 125 11.49 6.70 -4.97
N ILE A 126 11.22 5.67 -4.16
CA ILE A 126 10.90 5.82 -2.73
C ILE A 126 12.12 6.31 -1.95
N ILE A 127 13.30 5.73 -2.17
CA ILE A 127 14.54 6.13 -1.49
C ILE A 127 14.90 7.56 -1.83
N CYS A 128 14.76 7.97 -3.10
CA CYS A 128 15.03 9.34 -3.54
C CYS A 128 14.08 10.35 -2.86
N VAL A 129 12.79 10.04 -2.78
CA VAL A 129 11.79 10.90 -2.13
C VAL A 129 12.02 11.00 -0.61
N ILE A 130 12.36 9.89 0.06
CA ILE A 130 12.65 9.87 1.50
C ILE A 130 13.95 10.63 1.80
N LEU A 131 15.01 10.41 1.02
CA LEU A 131 16.27 11.15 1.14
C LEU A 131 16.07 12.64 0.90
N ALA A 132 15.35 13.04 -0.15
CA ALA A 132 15.02 14.43 -0.41
C ALA A 132 14.26 15.06 0.78
N ARG A 133 13.27 14.37 1.36
CA ARG A 133 12.52 14.84 2.54
C ARG A 133 13.39 14.97 3.79
N LEU A 134 14.27 14.00 4.06
CA LEU A 134 15.20 14.05 5.20
C LEU A 134 16.25 15.16 5.03
N PHE A 135 16.75 15.34 3.81
CA PHE A 135 17.71 16.38 3.46
C PHE A 135 17.11 17.78 3.60
N ILE A 136 15.89 18.01 3.08
CA ILE A 136 15.15 19.27 3.27
C ILE A 136 14.91 19.56 4.75
N ARG A 137 14.50 18.55 5.55
CA ARG A 137 14.34 18.71 7.01
C ARG A 137 15.66 19.08 7.69
N SER A 138 16.79 18.50 7.27
CA SER A 138 18.12 18.83 7.79
C SER A 138 18.52 20.28 7.45
N ILE A 139 18.28 20.73 6.21
CA ILE A 139 18.57 22.10 5.77
C ILE A 139 17.73 23.13 6.53
N ILE A 140 16.42 22.89 6.70
CA ILE A 140 15.54 23.80 7.45
C ILE A 140 15.97 23.88 8.92
N LYS A 141 16.31 22.74 9.53
CA LYS A 141 16.81 22.69 10.91
C LYS A 141 18.11 23.47 11.07
N GLN A 142 19.04 23.34 10.12
CA GLN A 142 20.29 24.11 10.12
C GLN A 142 20.04 25.60 9.91
N ARG A 143 19.18 25.99 8.95
CA ARG A 143 18.83 27.41 8.71
C ARG A 143 18.23 28.08 9.94
N THR A 144 17.32 27.40 10.63
CA THR A 144 16.70 27.90 11.87
C THR A 144 17.76 28.11 12.96
N ARG A 145 18.71 27.18 13.06
CA ARG A 145 19.84 27.27 14.00
C ARG A 145 20.75 28.46 13.71
N TRP A 146 21.00 28.78 12.43
CA TRP A 146 21.76 29.98 12.05
C TRP A 146 21.04 31.29 12.41
N GLN A 147 19.72 31.36 12.29
CA GLN A 147 18.96 32.56 12.65
C GLN A 147 18.98 32.81 14.17
N LEU A 148 18.83 31.75 14.97
CA LEU A 148 18.91 31.86 16.44
C LEU A 148 20.28 32.31 16.93
N LEU A 149 21.36 31.89 16.25
CA LEU A 149 22.72 32.32 16.62
C LEU A 149 22.98 33.81 16.30
N ASN A 150 22.42 34.33 15.20
CA ASN A 150 22.54 35.75 14.86
C ASN A 150 21.72 36.66 15.77
N GLU A 151 20.57 36.19 16.29
CA GLU A 151 19.73 36.97 17.21
C GLU A 151 20.32 37.06 18.63
N VAL A 152 21.08 36.05 19.08
CA VAL A 152 21.77 36.07 20.38
C VAL A 152 23.06 36.90 20.37
N THR A 153 23.60 37.19 19.18
CA THR A 153 24.87 37.93 19.01
C THR A 153 24.67 39.42 18.69
N THR A 154 23.42 39.89 18.60
CA THR A 154 23.04 41.31 18.48
C THR A 154 22.40 41.82 19.75
#